data_AF-A0A2N8SUF3-F1
#
_entry.id   AF-A0A2N8SUF3-F1
#
_cell.length_a   1.000
_cell.length_b   1.000
_cell.length_c   1.000
_cell.angle_alpha   90.00
_cell.angle_beta   90.00
_cell.angle_gamma   90.00
#
_symmetry.space_group_name_H-M   'P 1'
#
loop_
_entity.id
_entity.type
_entity.pdbx_description
1 polymer ?
#
loop_
_entity_poly.entity_id
_entity_poly.type
_entity_poly.pdbx_seq_one_letter_code
_entity_poly.pdbx_strand_id
1 'polypeptide(L)'
;MTLETAGSGALVIILIMAVVTLATRWGGVFVMSFVPINRRTEQFISAMSGSVLVALLTPMAVNGDNGARLAFLVTAVTMLLLKKPLPAIAAGIIAVALFRQL
;
A
#
# COMPACT_ATOMS: atom_id res chain seq x y z
N MET A 1 5.77 24.70 5.04
CA MET A 1 4.35 24.74 4.61
C MET A 1 3.61 23.62 5.34
N THR A 2 3.34 23.82 6.63
CA THR A 2 2.59 22.90 7.49
C THR A 2 1.14 23.31 7.43
N LEU A 3 0.34 22.65 6.59
CA LEU A 3 -1.11 22.76 6.67
C LEU A 3 -1.50 22.19 8.04
N GLU A 4 -1.93 23.06 8.95
CA GLU A 4 -2.42 22.61 10.26
C GLU A 4 -3.62 21.68 10.02
N THR A 5 -3.49 20.42 10.46
CA THR A 5 -4.55 19.40 10.44
C THR A 5 -5.63 19.66 11.50
N ALA A 6 -5.84 20.93 11.86
CA ALA A 6 -6.88 21.38 12.78
C ALA A 6 -7.99 22.09 11.98
N GLY A 7 -9.19 21.52 11.97
CA GLY A 7 -10.38 22.12 11.33
C GLY A 7 -10.46 21.89 9.81
N SER A 8 -10.58 22.98 9.04
CA SER A 8 -10.87 22.95 7.60
C SER A 8 -9.70 22.46 6.71
N GLY A 9 -8.47 22.44 7.24
CA GLY A 9 -7.29 21.94 6.52
C GLY A 9 -7.44 20.47 6.10
N ALA A 10 -8.06 19.64 6.94
CA ALA A 10 -8.32 18.23 6.61
C ALA A 10 -9.28 18.09 5.42
N LEU A 11 -10.35 18.90 5.37
CA LEU A 11 -11.31 18.89 4.26
C LEU A 11 -10.66 19.32 2.94
N VAL A 12 -9.81 20.34 2.98
CA VAL A 12 -9.04 20.79 1.81
C VAL A 12 -8.09 19.70 1.32
N ILE A 13 -7.37 19.03 2.22
CA ILE A 13 -6.48 17.91 1.87
C ILE A 13 -7.27 16.76 1.23
N ILE A 14 -8.41 16.39 1.80
CA ILE A 14 -9.27 15.33 1.24
C ILE A 14 -9.76 15.72 -0.16
N LEU A 15 -10.17 16.97 -0.36
CA LEU A 15 -10.64 17.45 -1.65
C LEU A 15 -9.51 17.41 -2.69
N ILE A 16 -8.30 17.86 -2.33
CA ILE A 16 -7.12 17.77 -3.20
C ILE A 16 -6.80 16.30 -3.53
N MET A 17 -6.78 15.41 -2.54
CA MET A 17 -6.55 13.98 -2.74
C MET A 17 -7.61 13.36 -3.66
N ALA A 18 -8.88 13.74 -3.50
CA ALA A 18 -9.96 13.29 -4.35
C ALA A 18 -9.76 13.74 -5.81
N VAL A 19 -9.42 15.01 -6.03
CA VAL A 19 -9.15 15.55 -7.37
C VAL A 19 -7.95 14.86 -8.02
N VAL A 20 -6.86 14.67 -7.29
CA VAL A 20 -5.66 13.97 -7.79
C VAL A 20 -5.98 12.51 -8.12
N THR A 21 -6.76 11.83 -7.30
CA THR A 21 -7.20 10.45 -7.55
C THR A 21 -8.07 10.36 -8.79
N LEU A 22 -9.00 11.30 -8.98
CA LEU A 22 -9.87 11.33 -10.15
C LEU A 22 -9.08 11.62 -11.43
N ALA A 23 -8.16 12.60 -11.37
CA ALA A 23 -7.30 12.97 -12.48
C ALA A 23 -6.38 11.82 -12.90
N THR A 24 -5.76 11.12 -11.94
CA THR A 24 -4.91 9.95 -12.23
C THR A 24 -5.70 8.79 -12.80
N ARG A 25 -6.94 8.56 -12.32
CA ARG A 25 -7.81 7.50 -12.84
C ARG A 25 -8.30 7.79 -14.25
N TRP A 26 -8.78 9.00 -14.51
CA TRP A 26 -9.24 9.42 -15.84
C TRP A 26 -8.08 9.54 -16.83
N GLY A 27 -6.94 10.10 -16.39
CA GLY A 27 -5.72 10.18 -17.19
C GLY A 27 -5.20 8.81 -17.61
N GLY A 28 -5.24 7.81 -16.71
CA GLY A 28 -4.86 6.44 -17.05
C GLY A 28 -5.73 5.82 -18.15
N VAL A 29 -7.06 5.99 -18.07
CA VAL A 29 -7.99 5.51 -19.10
C VAL A 29 -7.77 6.22 -20.44
N PHE A 30 -7.53 7.53 -20.40
CA PHE A 30 -7.21 8.32 -21.59
C PHE A 30 -5.90 7.88 -22.23
N VAL A 31 -4.85 7.62 -21.45
CA VAL A 31 -3.57 7.13 -21.99
C VAL A 31 -3.70 5.73 -22.58
N MET A 32 -4.50 4.86 -21.97
CA MET A 32 -4.73 3.50 -22.48
C MET A 32 -5.48 3.46 -23.82
N SER A 33 -6.16 4.53 -24.23
CA SER A 33 -6.73 4.62 -25.59
C SER A 33 -5.67 4.92 -26.66
N PHE A 34 -4.53 5.53 -26.28
CA PHE A 34 -3.42 5.83 -27.19
C PHE A 34 -2.35 4.74 -27.24
N VAL A 35 -2.21 3.91 -26.19
CA VAL A 35 -1.19 2.86 -26.12
C VAL A 35 -1.82 1.50 -26.47
N PRO A 36 -1.57 0.93 -27.66
CA PRO A 36 -2.06 -0.40 -28.01
C PRO A 36 -1.45 -1.45 -27.08
N ILE A 37 -2.30 -2.31 -26.50
CA ILE A 37 -1.87 -3.41 -25.64
C ILE A 37 -1.21 -4.49 -26.51
N ASN A 38 0.12 -4.59 -26.41
CA ASN A 38 0.91 -5.64 -27.03
C ASN A 38 1.33 -6.68 -25.96
N ARG A 39 1.73 -7.90 -26.35
CA ARG A 39 2.11 -8.99 -25.41
C ARG A 39 3.16 -8.57 -24.37
N ARG A 40 4.08 -7.67 -24.73
CA ARG A 40 5.09 -7.12 -23.79
C ARG A 40 4.46 -6.19 -22.74
N THR A 41 3.48 -5.37 -23.11
CA THR A 41 2.77 -4.47 -22.19
C THR A 41 1.87 -5.25 -21.23
N GLU A 42 1.21 -6.30 -21.72
CA GLU A 42 0.40 -7.21 -20.89
C GLU A 42 1.25 -7.93 -19.84
N GLN A 43 2.42 -8.43 -20.22
CA GLN A 43 3.38 -9.02 -19.29
C GLN A 43 3.87 -8.00 -18.25
N PHE A 44 4.14 -6.76 -18.66
CA PHE A 44 4.53 -5.69 -17.74
C PHE A 44 3.43 -5.36 -16.72
N ILE A 45 2.18 -5.21 -17.17
CA ILE A 45 1.04 -4.95 -16.29
C ILE A 45 0.81 -6.11 -15.34
N SER A 46 0.92 -7.36 -15.82
CA SER A 46 0.78 -8.55 -14.98
C SER A 46 1.86 -8.64 -13.90
N ALA A 47 3.08 -8.20 -14.22
CA ALA A 47 4.20 -8.14 -13.27
C ALA A 47 4.11 -6.95 -12.28
N MET A 48 3.39 -5.88 -12.63
CA MET A 48 3.28 -4.68 -11.79
C MET A 48 2.70 -4.97 -10.41
N SER A 49 1.68 -5.82 -10.29
CA SER A 49 1.04 -6.07 -8.99
C SER A 49 2.04 -6.59 -7.96
N GLY A 50 2.95 -7.50 -8.34
CA GLY A 50 3.98 -8.01 -7.45
C GLY A 50 5.08 -6.99 -7.18
N SER A 51 5.54 -6.30 -8.23
CA SER A 51 6.62 -5.32 -8.13
C SER A 51 6.26 -4.12 -7.25
N VAL A 52 5.05 -3.57 -7.41
CA VAL A 52 4.57 -2.43 -6.63
C VAL A 52 4.38 -2.81 -5.16
N LEU A 53 3.85 -4.01 -4.88
CA LEU A 53 3.73 -4.51 -3.51
C LEU A 53 5.10 -4.61 -2.84
N VAL A 54 6.09 -5.20 -3.50
CA VAL A 54 7.45 -5.30 -2.95
C VAL A 54 8.06 -3.90 -2.77
N ALA A 55 7.94 -3.03 -3.76
CA ALA A 55 8.47 -1.67 -3.71
C ALA A 55 7.90 -0.83 -2.55
N LEU A 56 6.63 -1.05 -2.18
CA LEU A 56 5.99 -0.39 -1.05
C LEU A 56 6.30 -1.07 0.28
N LEU A 57 6.31 -2.40 0.33
CA LEU A 57 6.49 -3.17 1.57
C LEU A 57 7.94 -3.20 2.05
N THR A 58 8.90 -3.33 1.14
CA THR A 58 10.34 -3.39 1.47
C THR A 58 10.82 -2.17 2.28
N PRO A 59 10.57 -0.91 1.89
CA PRO A 59 11.02 0.23 2.70
C PRO A 59 10.32 0.29 4.06
N MET A 60 9.07 -0.18 4.18
CA MET A 60 8.39 -0.27 5.48
C MET A 60 8.99 -1.34 6.38
N ALA A 61 9.45 -2.46 5.82
CA ALA A 61 10.17 -3.48 6.58
C ALA A 61 11.58 -3.02 6.99
N VAL A 62 12.28 -2.28 6.12
CA VAL A 62 13.65 -1.83 6.38
C VAL A 62 13.69 -0.63 7.31
N ASN A 63 12.86 0.40 7.10
CA ASN A 63 12.85 1.62 7.92
C ASN A 63 11.88 1.56 9.11
N GLY A 64 11.05 0.53 9.20
CA GLY A 64 10.12 0.36 10.32
C GLY A 64 10.84 0.03 11.63
N ASP A 65 10.19 0.41 12.75
CA ASP A 65 10.60 0.05 14.11
C ASP A 65 10.81 -1.48 14.23
N ASN A 66 11.60 -1.94 15.22
CA ASN A 66 11.77 -3.37 15.48
C ASN A 66 10.43 -4.11 15.65
N GLY A 67 9.41 -3.43 16.21
CA GLY A 67 8.05 -3.95 16.26
C GLY A 67 7.42 -4.15 14.88
N ALA A 68 7.58 -3.19 13.96
CA ALA A 68 7.06 -3.29 12.59
C ALA A 68 7.71 -4.45 11.82
N ARG A 69 9.02 -4.67 11.99
CA ARG A 69 9.73 -5.83 11.43
C ARG A 69 9.16 -7.16 11.93
N LEU A 70 8.89 -7.27 13.23
CA LEU A 70 8.27 -8.45 13.82
C LEU A 70 6.83 -8.66 13.34
N ALA A 71 6.03 -7.61 13.18
CA ALA A 71 4.71 -7.73 12.56
C ALA A 71 4.78 -8.30 11.16
N PHE A 72 5.70 -7.80 10.32
CA PHE A 72 5.86 -8.29 8.97
C PHE A 72 6.25 -9.77 8.94
N LEU A 73 7.15 -10.20 9.84
CA LEU A 73 7.50 -11.61 9.99
C LEU A 73 6.31 -12.45 10.46
N VAL A 74 5.57 -12.02 11.48
CA VAL A 74 4.40 -12.75 11.99
C VAL A 74 3.31 -12.83 10.92
N THR A 75 3.06 -11.74 10.19
CA THR A 75 2.12 -11.70 9.07
C THR A 75 2.56 -12.64 7.96
N ALA A 76 3.84 -12.65 7.60
CA ALA A 76 4.38 -13.53 6.57
C ALA A 76 4.25 -15.01 6.97
N VAL A 77 4.61 -15.35 8.21
CA VAL A 77 4.49 -16.71 8.75
C VAL A 77 3.03 -17.16 8.80
N THR A 78 2.14 -16.34 9.37
CA THR A 78 0.71 -16.68 9.46
C THR A 78 0.05 -16.74 8.09
N MET A 79 0.43 -15.90 7.14
CA MET A 79 -0.04 -15.98 5.75
C MET A 79 0.39 -17.31 5.10
N LEU A 80 1.62 -17.78 5.37
CA LEU A 80 2.13 -19.03 4.83
C LEU A 80 1.39 -20.26 5.39
N LEU A 81 1.06 -20.23 6.69
CA LEU A 81 0.29 -21.30 7.34
C LEU A 81 -1.20 -21.28 6.97
N LEU A 82 -1.86 -20.12 7.05
CA LEU A 82 -3.31 -20.01 6.91
C LEU A 82 -3.77 -19.84 5.46
N LYS A 83 -2.89 -19.42 4.53
CA LYS A 83 -3.20 -19.10 3.12
C LYS A 83 -4.40 -18.17 2.93
N LYS A 84 -4.78 -17.44 3.97
CA LYS A 84 -5.89 -16.48 4.01
C LYS A 84 -5.33 -15.14 4.49
N PRO A 85 -5.44 -14.07 3.69
CA PRO A 85 -4.79 -12.80 4.01
C PRO A 85 -5.42 -12.09 5.22
N LEU A 86 -6.75 -12.19 5.38
CA LEU A 86 -7.48 -11.55 6.47
C LEU A 86 -6.98 -11.95 7.89
N PRO A 87 -6.88 -13.25 8.24
CA PRO A 87 -6.38 -13.64 9.57
C PRO A 87 -4.88 -13.34 9.75
N ALA A 88 -4.09 -13.40 8.67
CA ALA A 88 -2.67 -13.11 8.74
C ALA A 88 -2.39 -11.64 9.11
N ILE A 89 -3.13 -10.72 8.49
CA ILE A 89 -3.01 -9.28 8.77
C ILE A 89 -3.43 -8.99 10.22
N ALA A 90 -4.51 -9.62 10.70
CA ALA A 90 -4.96 -9.47 12.09
C ALA A 90 -3.89 -9.94 13.10
N ALA A 91 -3.26 -11.09 12.85
CA ALA A 91 -2.19 -11.61 13.69
C ALA A 91 -0.97 -10.68 13.74
N GLY A 92 -0.58 -10.10 12.59
CA GLY A 92 0.48 -9.11 12.51
C GLY A 92 0.20 -7.84 13.31
N ILE A 93 -1.02 -7.32 13.23
CA ILE A 93 -1.45 -6.13 13.99
C ILE A 93 -1.36 -6.41 15.50
N ILE A 94 -1.85 -7.56 15.95
CA ILE A 94 -1.78 -7.97 17.36
C ILE A 94 -0.33 -8.09 17.82
N ALA A 95 0.55 -8.67 17.01
CA ALA A 95 1.96 -8.82 17.33
C ALA A 95 2.67 -7.46 17.51
N VAL A 96 2.40 -6.47 16.63
CA VAL A 96 2.94 -5.11 16.81
C VAL A 96 2.37 -4.44 18.05
N ALA A 97 1.06 -4.56 18.28
CA ALA A 97 0.42 -3.92 19.43
C ALA A 97 1.05 -4.42 20.74
N LEU A 98 1.24 -5.74 20.87
CA LEU A 98 1.89 -6.34 22.03
C LEU A 98 3.36 -5.93 22.16
N PHE A 99 4.11 -5.90 21.05
CA PHE A 99 5.53 -5.54 21.08
C PHE A 99 5.75 -4.06 21.41
N ARG A 100 4.81 -3.18 21.08
CA ARG A 100 4.88 -1.74 21.39
C ARG A 100 4.38 -1.40 22.80
N GLN A 101 3.66 -2.32 23.44
CA GLN A 101 3.14 -2.17 24.79
C GLN A 101 4.10 -2.71 25.87
N LEU A 102 5.11 -3.47 25.46
CA LEU A 102 6.22 -3.98 26.29
C LEU A 102 7.40 -3.00 26.29
#